data_AF-V8NL69-F1
#
_entry.id   AF-V8NL69-F1
#
_cell.length_a   1.000
_cell.length_b   1.000
_cell.length_c   1.000
_cell.angle_alpha   90.00
_cell.angle_beta   90.00
_cell.angle_gamma   90.00
#
_symmetry.space_group_name_H-M   'P 1'
#
loop_
_entity.id
_entity.type
_entity.pdbx_description
1 polymer ?
#
loop_
_entity_poly.entity_id
_entity_poly.type
_entity_poly.pdbx_seq_one_letter_code
_entity_poly.pdbx_strand_id
1 'polypeptide(L)'
;MLLMLHSKANWNGYCLSYLLTDRDYSGVLGIAFNGQPESDRPICGNQIVDPGEECDVGSDNEDACCYGAGELRGIQCQLKPGAECSTSQGPCCDQNCVLKPRGQRCQEENDCALGSLCTGGSPTCPEPLPKANFTPCGLGLRLCLNGGKLKPAPAPPRRSGTMSSMVQISRSSRARRVATRTATVTNSTPAVS
;
A
#
# COMPACT_ATOMS: atom_id res chain seq x y z
N MET A 1 1.44 12.38 -11.14
CA MET A 1 2.88 12.71 -11.13
C MET A 1 3.17 14.19 -11.38
N LEU A 2 2.18 15.01 -11.78
CA LEU A 2 2.35 16.46 -11.98
C LEU A 2 2.23 17.24 -10.66
N LEU A 3 1.28 16.88 -9.79
CA LEU A 3 1.04 17.55 -8.49
C LEU A 3 2.27 17.57 -7.57
N MET A 4 2.92 16.42 -7.36
CA MET A 4 4.08 16.30 -6.45
C MET A 4 5.31 17.08 -6.94
N LEU A 5 5.44 17.31 -8.25
CA LEU A 5 6.53 18.10 -8.82
C LEU A 5 6.28 19.60 -8.67
N HIS A 6 5.01 20.02 -8.79
CA HIS A 6 4.61 21.42 -8.60
C HIS A 6 4.58 21.80 -7.11
N SER A 7 4.29 20.87 -6.21
CA SER A 7 4.33 21.12 -4.76
C SER A 7 5.71 21.52 -4.22
N LYS A 8 6.80 21.29 -4.97
CA LYS A 8 8.18 21.57 -4.55
C LYS A 8 8.73 22.91 -5.06
N ALA A 9 7.95 23.66 -5.83
CA ALA A 9 8.37 24.95 -6.39
C ALA A 9 7.63 26.11 -5.71
N ASN A 10 8.25 27.28 -5.69
CA ASN A 10 7.65 28.50 -5.16
C ASN A 10 6.78 29.16 -6.25
N TRP A 11 5.48 29.29 -5.98
CA TRP A 11 4.49 29.84 -6.93
C TRP A 11 3.97 31.23 -6.55
N ASN A 12 4.68 31.96 -5.68
CA ASN A 12 4.24 33.30 -5.24
C ASN A 12 4.03 34.31 -6.39
N GLY A 13 4.57 34.06 -7.58
CA GLY A 13 4.35 34.85 -8.79
C GLY A 13 3.19 34.39 -9.68
N TYR A 14 2.46 33.34 -9.30
CA TYR A 14 1.38 32.74 -10.09
C TYR A 14 0.10 32.66 -9.25
N CYS A 15 -1.01 33.18 -9.77
CA CYS A 15 -2.31 32.98 -9.16
C CYS A 15 -2.75 31.54 -9.45
N LEU A 16 -2.67 30.65 -8.45
CA LEU A 16 -2.96 29.21 -8.60
C LEU A 16 -4.39 28.88 -9.06
N SER A 17 -5.27 29.88 -9.18
CA SER A 17 -6.58 29.73 -9.81
C SER A 17 -6.43 29.16 -11.23
N TYR A 18 -5.48 29.64 -12.04
CA TYR A 18 -5.43 29.27 -13.46
C TYR A 18 -5.01 27.81 -13.77
N LEU A 19 -4.37 27.10 -12.85
CA LEU A 19 -3.94 25.72 -13.06
C LEU A 19 -5.00 24.68 -12.70
N LEU A 20 -6.06 25.09 -11.99
CA LEU A 20 -7.17 24.23 -11.55
C LEU A 20 -8.54 24.69 -12.10
N THR A 21 -8.66 25.91 -12.62
CA THR A 21 -9.94 26.45 -13.10
C THR A 21 -10.22 26.24 -14.60
N ASP A 22 -9.29 25.71 -15.40
CA ASP A 22 -9.58 25.33 -16.80
C ASP A 22 -10.19 23.91 -16.92
N ARG A 23 -10.96 23.53 -15.90
CA ARG A 23 -11.90 22.42 -16.00
C ARG A 23 -13.24 22.93 -15.52
N ASP A 24 -14.22 22.88 -16.42
CA ASP A 24 -15.61 23.09 -16.09
C ASP A 24 -16.04 22.01 -15.08
N TYR A 25 -16.04 22.38 -13.79
CA TYR A 25 -16.36 21.47 -12.70
C TYR A 25 -17.58 22.02 -11.97
N SER A 26 -18.71 21.33 -12.12
CA SER A 26 -19.99 21.68 -11.52
C SER A 26 -20.18 21.12 -10.10
N GLY A 27 -19.09 20.87 -9.36
CA GLY A 27 -19.14 20.24 -8.03
C GLY A 27 -18.26 20.92 -6.97
N VAL A 28 -18.23 20.33 -5.77
CA VAL A 28 -17.33 20.75 -4.68
C VAL A 28 -15.91 20.26 -4.99
N LEU A 29 -15.00 21.18 -5.31
CA LEU A 29 -13.56 20.93 -5.20
C LEU A 29 -13.31 20.72 -3.71
N GLY A 30 -12.77 19.55 -3.31
CA GLY A 30 -12.71 19.12 -1.91
C GLY A 30 -12.09 20.13 -0.95
N ILE A 31 -12.11 19.82 0.35
CA ILE A 31 -11.53 20.66 1.42
C ILE A 31 -10.15 21.22 1.00
N ALA A 32 -10.10 22.54 0.77
CA ALA A 32 -8.87 23.26 0.52
C ALA A 32 -8.18 23.48 1.87
N PHE A 33 -7.00 22.89 2.03
CA PHE A 33 -6.14 23.22 3.16
C PHE A 33 -5.44 24.54 2.83
N ASN A 34 -5.59 25.52 3.71
CA ASN A 34 -4.76 26.72 3.63
C ASN A 34 -3.33 26.29 3.97
N GLY A 35 -2.46 26.26 2.95
CA GLY A 35 -1.03 26.13 3.18
C GLY A 35 -0.56 27.37 3.94
N GLN A 36 -0.36 27.25 5.24
CA GLN A 36 0.51 28.20 5.93
C GLN A 36 1.91 27.98 5.34
N PRO A 37 2.65 29.05 4.98
CA PRO A 37 4.05 28.90 4.65
C PRO A 37 4.71 28.31 5.89
N GLU A 38 5.04 27.02 5.81
CA GLU A 38 5.67 26.27 6.88
C GLU A 38 6.90 27.06 7.31
N SER A 39 6.93 27.45 8.59
CA SER A 39 8.21 27.33 9.24
C SER A 39 8.56 25.86 9.14
N ASP A 40 9.69 25.48 8.51
CA ASP A 40 10.27 24.12 8.52
C ASP A 40 10.65 23.67 9.95
N ARG A 41 9.82 24.02 10.94
CA ARG A 41 10.00 23.76 12.35
C ARG A 41 9.20 22.50 12.66
N PRO A 42 9.82 21.50 13.30
CA PRO A 42 9.13 20.34 13.87
C PRO A 42 7.89 20.75 14.66
N ILE A 43 6.76 20.05 14.45
CA ILE A 43 5.51 20.29 15.16
C ILE A 43 5.00 19.00 15.79
N CYS A 44 5.31 18.82 17.07
CA CYS A 44 4.72 17.77 17.87
C CYS A 44 3.18 17.91 17.93
N GLY A 45 2.49 16.87 17.48
CA GLY A 45 1.04 16.75 17.47
C GLY A 45 0.43 16.64 16.06
N ASN A 46 1.23 16.69 15.01
CA ASN A 46 0.79 16.57 13.61
C ASN A 46 0.78 15.12 13.09
N GLN A 47 1.15 14.15 13.95
CA GLN A 47 1.27 12.71 13.65
C GLN A 47 2.36 12.39 12.63
N ILE A 48 3.37 13.25 12.52
CA ILE A 48 4.56 13.07 11.70
C ILE A 48 5.76 13.15 12.62
N VAL A 49 6.58 12.11 12.62
CA VAL A 49 7.80 12.11 13.45
C VAL A 49 8.84 13.04 12.81
N ASP A 50 8.93 14.25 13.33
CA ASP A 50 9.86 15.28 12.87
C ASP A 50 11.24 15.18 13.55
N PRO A 51 12.29 15.84 13.02
CA PRO A 51 13.61 15.86 13.65
C PRO A 51 13.58 16.38 15.09
N GLY A 52 14.00 15.54 16.05
CA GLY A 52 13.98 15.84 17.49
C GLY A 52 12.82 15.20 18.24
N GLU A 53 11.88 14.58 17.53
CA GLU A 53 10.80 13.77 18.09
C GLU A 53 11.11 12.28 17.90
N GLU A 54 10.78 11.47 18.90
CA GLU A 54 10.92 10.02 18.78
C GLU A 54 9.62 9.41 18.24
N CYS A 55 8.47 10.01 18.55
CA CYS A 55 7.15 9.55 18.15
C CYS A 55 6.17 10.73 18.15
N ASP A 56 5.12 10.67 17.34
CA ASP A 56 4.04 11.66 17.39
C ASP A 56 2.67 10.99 17.25
N VAL A 57 1.91 10.93 18.34
CA VAL A 57 0.56 10.34 18.40
C VAL A 57 -0.54 11.41 18.35
N GLY A 58 -0.18 12.66 18.06
CA GLY A 58 -1.08 13.79 18.21
C GLY A 58 -1.20 14.22 19.67
N SER A 59 -2.37 14.73 20.04
CA SER A 59 -2.71 15.09 21.42
C SER A 59 -3.24 13.91 22.25
N ASP A 60 -3.02 12.68 21.81
CA ASP A 60 -3.45 11.48 22.55
C ASP A 60 -2.48 11.21 23.71
N ASN A 61 -2.90 11.55 24.93
CA ASN A 61 -2.09 11.35 26.14
C ASN A 61 -2.25 9.93 26.71
N GLU A 62 -3.24 9.17 26.25
CA GLU A 62 -3.54 7.81 26.73
C GLU A 62 -2.70 6.74 26.02
N ASP A 63 -1.98 7.10 24.94
CA ASP A 63 -1.10 6.17 24.23
C ASP A 63 -0.05 5.56 25.18
N ALA A 64 0.10 4.24 25.15
CA ALA A 64 0.98 3.54 26.08
C ALA A 64 2.48 3.76 25.79
N CYS A 65 2.81 4.19 24.57
CA CYS A 65 4.17 4.17 24.05
C CYS A 65 4.79 5.57 23.93
N CYS A 66 3.96 6.60 23.71
CA CYS A 66 4.37 7.94 23.35
C CYS A 66 3.71 8.99 24.25
N TYR A 67 4.45 10.03 24.61
CA TYR A 67 3.86 11.22 25.22
C TYR A 67 3.19 12.08 24.14
N GLY A 68 1.91 12.39 24.33
CA GLY A 68 1.16 13.26 23.42
C GLY A 68 1.63 14.72 23.46
N ALA A 69 1.18 15.50 22.47
CA ALA A 69 1.54 16.91 22.33
C ALA A 69 1.04 17.83 23.47
N GLY A 70 0.08 17.36 24.27
CA GLY A 70 -0.42 18.08 25.44
C GLY A 70 0.48 18.01 26.68
N GLU A 71 1.52 17.18 26.64
CA GLU A 71 2.44 16.98 27.76
C GLU A 71 3.45 18.14 27.92
N LEU A 72 4.23 18.09 29.01
CA LEU A 72 5.23 19.11 29.28
C LEU A 72 6.28 19.19 28.16
N ARG A 73 6.71 20.43 27.88
CA ARG A 73 7.82 20.67 26.95
C ARG A 73 9.07 19.92 27.39
N GLY A 74 9.65 19.15 26.47
CA GLY A 74 10.82 18.31 26.71
C GLY A 74 10.50 16.82 26.92
N ILE A 75 9.24 16.47 27.21
CA ILE A 75 8.77 15.08 27.20
C ILE A 75 7.73 14.81 26.11
N GLN A 76 7.02 15.84 25.63
CA GLN A 76 6.11 15.71 24.49
C GLN A 76 6.79 15.09 23.26
N CYS A 77 6.09 14.20 22.56
CA CYS A 77 6.59 13.48 21.37
C CYS A 77 7.89 12.68 21.60
N GLN A 78 8.08 12.22 22.83
CA GLN A 78 9.14 11.28 23.22
C GLN A 78 8.51 9.94 23.61
N LEU A 79 9.29 8.85 23.52
CA LEU A 79 8.84 7.54 23.97
C LEU A 79 8.70 7.52 25.50
N LYS A 80 7.67 6.84 25.97
CA LYS A 80 7.48 6.57 27.40
C LYS A 80 8.56 5.59 27.89
N PRO A 81 9.00 5.68 29.16
CA PRO A 81 9.99 4.77 29.71
C PRO A 81 9.59 3.29 29.52
N GLY A 82 10.47 2.50 28.91
CA GLY A 82 10.25 1.08 28.66
C GLY A 82 9.58 0.75 27.31
N ALA A 83 9.13 1.75 26.55
CA ALA A 83 8.71 1.57 25.17
C ALA A 83 9.94 1.41 24.26
N GLU A 84 9.94 0.38 23.41
CA GLU A 84 10.97 0.19 22.37
C GLU A 84 10.64 1.02 21.11
N CYS A 85 9.35 1.19 20.83
CA CYS A 85 8.85 1.93 19.70
C CYS A 85 7.44 2.48 19.96
N SER A 86 6.95 3.30 19.03
CA SER A 86 5.55 3.72 18.95
C SER A 86 4.93 3.36 17.60
N THR A 87 3.63 3.10 17.58
CA THR A 87 2.89 2.83 16.34
C THR A 87 2.92 4.01 15.36
N SER A 88 3.15 5.24 15.83
CA SER A 88 3.34 6.42 14.98
C SER A 88 4.64 6.42 14.20
N GLN A 89 5.66 5.67 14.64
CA GLN A 89 6.92 5.50 13.90
C GLN A 89 6.78 4.56 12.69
N GLY A 90 5.78 3.66 12.73
CA GLY A 90 5.48 2.78 11.61
C GLY A 90 4.78 1.47 11.99
N PRO A 91 4.34 0.71 10.97
CA PRO A 91 3.52 -0.48 11.16
C PRO A 91 4.29 -1.70 11.69
N CYS A 92 5.61 -1.62 11.85
CA CYS A 92 6.43 -2.66 12.49
C CYS A 92 6.58 -2.47 14.00
N CYS A 93 5.94 -1.47 14.60
CA CYS A 93 5.69 -1.44 16.04
C CYS A 93 4.33 -2.09 16.37
N ASP A 94 4.24 -2.84 17.45
CA ASP A 94 2.97 -3.34 17.98
C ASP A 94 2.34 -2.39 19.01
N GLN A 95 1.14 -2.71 19.47
CA GLN A 95 0.41 -1.88 20.46
C GLN A 95 1.00 -1.98 21.88
N ASN A 96 1.88 -2.95 22.13
CA ASN A 96 2.58 -3.10 23.40
C ASN A 96 3.92 -2.35 23.39
N CYS A 97 4.16 -1.50 22.40
CA CYS A 97 5.36 -0.70 22.26
C CYS A 97 6.63 -1.53 21.98
N VAL A 98 6.46 -2.70 21.34
CA VAL A 98 7.55 -3.64 21.02
C VAL A 98 7.67 -3.80 19.51
N LEU A 99 8.91 -3.98 19.03
CA LEU A 99 9.14 -4.26 17.62
C LEU A 99 8.57 -5.62 17.22
N LYS A 100 7.82 -5.61 16.11
CA LYS A 100 7.34 -6.84 15.48
C LYS A 100 8.51 -7.69 15.02
N PRO A 101 8.48 -9.02 15.23
CA PRO A 101 9.56 -9.91 14.85
C PRO A 101 9.83 -9.91 13.34
N ARG A 102 11.06 -10.30 12.99
CA ARG A 102 11.49 -10.44 11.59
C ARG A 102 10.55 -11.37 10.82
N GLY A 103 10.15 -10.94 9.63
CA GLY A 103 9.29 -11.72 8.75
C GLY A 103 7.79 -11.50 8.97
N GLN A 104 7.38 -10.70 9.97
CA GLN A 104 5.99 -10.31 10.10
C GLN A 104 5.60 -9.32 9.00
N ARG A 105 4.44 -9.54 8.37
CA ARG A 105 3.97 -8.70 7.27
C ARG A 105 3.54 -7.32 7.77
N CYS A 106 4.08 -6.27 7.15
CA CYS A 106 3.74 -4.87 7.47
C CYS A 106 3.12 -4.12 6.30
N GLN A 107 3.32 -4.60 5.07
CA GLN A 107 2.68 -4.04 3.89
C GLN A 107 2.18 -5.17 3.00
N GLU A 108 0.92 -5.07 2.59
CA GLU A 108 0.34 -6.02 1.65
C GLU A 108 0.85 -5.82 0.23
N GLU A 109 0.82 -6.91 -0.53
CA GLU A 109 1.12 -6.88 -1.95
C GLU A 109 0.07 -6.05 -2.69
N ASN A 110 0.51 -5.25 -3.65
CA ASN A 110 -0.37 -4.49 -4.53
C ASN A 110 -0.11 -4.82 -6.00
N ASP A 111 -0.77 -4.11 -6.90
CA ASP A 111 -0.70 -4.30 -8.34
C ASP A 111 0.73 -4.28 -8.93
N CYS A 112 1.65 -3.50 -8.34
CA CYS A 112 3.00 -3.29 -8.89
C CYS A 112 4.15 -3.47 -7.91
N ALA A 113 3.88 -3.77 -6.65
CA ALA A 113 4.88 -4.05 -5.63
C ALA A 113 4.47 -5.30 -4.86
N LEU A 114 5.46 -6.10 -4.47
CA LEU A 114 5.30 -7.24 -3.57
C LEU A 114 4.89 -6.76 -2.17
N GLY A 115 4.52 -7.70 -1.31
CA GLY A 115 4.39 -7.39 0.12
C GLY A 115 5.76 -7.11 0.75
N SER A 116 5.77 -6.38 1.86
CA SER A 116 6.98 -6.13 2.66
C SER A 116 6.82 -6.67 4.08
N LEU A 117 7.94 -7.07 4.65
CA LEU A 117 8.03 -7.72 5.96
C LEU A 117 8.94 -6.91 6.88
N CYS A 118 8.61 -6.89 8.18
CA CYS A 118 9.43 -6.27 9.21
C CYS A 118 10.81 -6.92 9.27
N THR A 119 11.83 -6.10 9.49
CA THR A 119 13.22 -6.57 9.67
C THR A 119 13.46 -7.16 11.06
N GLY A 120 12.60 -6.83 12.03
CA GLY A 120 12.74 -7.17 13.44
C GLY A 120 13.61 -6.20 14.25
N GLY A 121 14.12 -5.13 13.64
CA GLY A 121 14.99 -4.15 14.31
C GLY A 121 14.64 -2.69 14.00
N SER A 122 13.46 -2.44 13.43
CA SER A 122 12.97 -1.09 13.13
C SER A 122 11.44 -1.07 13.13
N PRO A 123 10.81 0.03 13.60
CA PRO A 123 9.35 0.19 13.56
C PRO A 123 8.84 0.56 12.15
N THR A 124 9.73 0.97 11.25
CA THR A 124 9.39 1.30 9.86
C THR A 124 9.33 0.04 8.99
N CYS A 125 8.32 -0.02 8.12
CA CYS A 125 8.25 -1.09 7.12
C CYS A 125 9.25 -0.81 5.98
N PRO A 126 10.10 -1.77 5.60
CA PRO A 126 10.99 -1.61 4.45
C PRO A 126 10.20 -1.36 3.16
N GLU A 127 10.79 -0.60 2.24
CA GLU A 127 10.17 -0.37 0.93
C GLU A 127 9.94 -1.72 0.21
N PRO A 128 8.72 -2.00 -0.27
CA PRO A 128 8.42 -3.27 -0.92
C PRO A 128 9.18 -3.40 -2.24
N LEU A 129 9.66 -4.62 -2.51
CA LEU A 129 10.28 -4.92 -3.79
C LEU A 129 9.26 -4.76 -4.93
N PRO A 130 9.63 -4.09 -6.03
CA PRO A 130 8.71 -3.92 -7.14
C PRO A 130 8.53 -5.20 -7.94
N LYS A 131 7.33 -5.35 -8.51
CA LYS A 131 7.06 -6.36 -9.52
C LYS A 131 7.83 -6.04 -10.80
N ALA A 132 8.04 -7.05 -11.62
CA ALA A 132 8.78 -6.92 -12.87
C ALA A 132 8.18 -5.83 -13.78
N ASN A 133 9.05 -5.12 -14.50
CA ASN A 133 8.62 -4.15 -15.50
C ASN A 133 7.69 -4.83 -16.52
N PHE A 134 6.69 -4.08 -16.99
CA PHE A 134 5.66 -4.53 -17.93
C PHE A 134 4.72 -5.61 -17.37
N THR A 135 4.68 -5.83 -16.05
CA THR A 135 3.60 -6.61 -15.43
C THR A 135 2.26 -5.89 -15.66
N PRO A 136 1.24 -6.56 -16.25
CA PRO A 136 -0.10 -6.00 -16.39
C PRO A 136 -0.75 -5.75 -15.03
N CYS A 137 -1.36 -4.58 -14.86
CA CYS A 137 -2.03 -4.15 -13.63
C CYS A 137 -3.24 -3.26 -13.93
N GLY A 138 -4.01 -2.89 -12.90
CA GLY A 138 -5.23 -2.10 -13.06
C GLY A 138 -6.22 -2.78 -14.00
N LEU A 139 -6.52 -4.06 -13.75
CA LEU A 139 -7.37 -4.91 -14.59
C LEU A 139 -6.83 -5.10 -16.03
N GLY A 140 -5.52 -4.97 -16.23
CA GLY A 140 -4.86 -5.13 -17.53
C GLY A 140 -4.80 -3.84 -18.37
N LEU A 141 -5.25 -2.71 -17.82
CA LEU A 141 -5.23 -1.41 -18.50
C LEU A 141 -3.91 -0.66 -18.35
N ARG A 142 -3.03 -1.14 -17.46
CA ARG A 142 -1.79 -0.46 -17.08
C ARG A 142 -0.63 -1.45 -17.01
N LEU A 143 0.58 -0.91 -17.01
CA LEU A 143 1.82 -1.65 -16.85
C LEU A 143 2.64 -1.07 -15.70
N CYS A 144 3.22 -1.95 -14.89
CA CYS A 144 4.18 -1.59 -13.85
C CYS A 144 5.53 -1.21 -14.48
N LEU A 145 6.12 -0.10 -14.04
CA LEU A 145 7.46 0.33 -14.44
C LEU A 145 8.24 0.91 -13.26
N ASN A 146 9.55 0.70 -13.26
CA ASN A 146 10.52 1.36 -12.37
C ASN A 146 10.02 1.44 -10.92
N GLY A 147 9.75 0.32 -10.27
CA GLY A 147 9.47 0.37 -8.84
C GLY A 147 8.00 0.49 -8.44
N GLY A 148 7.09 0.79 -9.37
CA GLY A 148 5.67 1.06 -9.03
C GLY A 148 5.01 2.20 -9.80
N LYS A 149 5.69 2.80 -10.79
CA LYS A 149 5.08 3.80 -11.67
C LYS A 149 4.17 3.11 -12.69
N LEU A 150 2.90 3.47 -12.67
CA LEU A 150 1.89 2.93 -13.57
C LEU A 150 1.90 3.69 -14.91
N LYS A 151 2.17 3.01 -16.03
CA LYS A 151 1.93 3.55 -17.38
C LYS A 151 0.66 2.97 -18.02
N PRO A 152 0.01 3.68 -18.95
CA PRO A 152 -1.04 3.11 -19.78
C PRO A 152 -0.49 1.87 -20.50
N ALA A 153 -1.27 0.78 -20.51
CA ALA A 153 -0.95 -0.35 -21.37
C ALA A 153 -1.06 0.09 -22.83
N PRO A 154 -0.21 -0.45 -23.73
CA PRO A 154 -0.39 -0.25 -25.16
C PRO A 154 -1.81 -0.69 -25.53
N ALA A 155 -2.48 0.13 -26.34
CA ALA A 155 -3.81 -0.22 -26.83
C ALA A 155 -3.75 -1.62 -27.47
N PRO A 156 -4.74 -2.50 -27.21
CA PRO A 156 -4.80 -3.74 -27.93
C PRO A 156 -4.75 -3.42 -29.43
N PRO A 157 -4.04 -4.22 -30.25
CA PRO A 157 -4.02 -3.99 -31.69
C PRO A 157 -5.46 -3.87 -32.16
N ARG A 158 -5.80 -2.76 -32.85
CA ARG A 158 -7.08 -2.64 -33.53
C ARG A 158 -7.22 -3.91 -34.35
N ARG A 159 -8.19 -4.75 -34.02
CA ARG A 159 -8.68 -5.75 -34.96
C ARG A 159 -9.20 -4.94 -36.16
N SER A 160 -8.36 -4.72 -37.17
CA SER A 160 -8.84 -4.53 -38.53
C SER A 160 -9.41 -5.87 -38.98
N GLY A 161 -10.55 -6.23 -38.39
CA GLY A 161 -11.39 -7.29 -38.87
C GLY A 161 -12.39 -6.64 -39.81
N THR A 162 -12.12 -6.70 -41.11
CA THR A 162 -13.20 -7.07 -42.01
C THR A 162 -13.75 -8.41 -41.49
N MET A 163 -15.07 -8.55 -41.44
CA MET A 163 -15.73 -9.82 -41.13
C MET A 163 -15.30 -10.86 -42.18
N SER A 164 -14.25 -11.61 -41.91
CA SER A 164 -13.97 -12.85 -42.63
C SER A 164 -13.09 -13.78 -41.81
N SER A 165 -13.59 -15.01 -41.69
CA SER A 165 -13.03 -16.17 -41.01
C SER A 165 -13.12 -16.16 -39.48
N MET A 166 -14.24 -16.69 -39.00
CA MET A 166 -14.27 -17.45 -37.75
C MET A 166 -13.19 -18.54 -37.82
N VAL A 167 -12.06 -18.33 -37.14
CA VAL A 167 -11.28 -19.47 -36.65
C VAL A 167 -12.05 -19.99 -35.44
N GLN A 168 -12.80 -21.07 -35.63
CA GLN A 168 -13.32 -21.83 -34.49
C GLN A 168 -12.13 -22.33 -33.68
N ILE A 169 -11.86 -21.68 -32.55
CA ILE A 169 -11.15 -22.33 -31.47
C ILE A 169 -12.14 -23.34 -30.91
N SER A 170 -12.08 -24.57 -31.41
CA SER A 170 -12.75 -25.70 -30.78
C SER A 170 -12.28 -25.73 -29.33
N ARG A 171 -13.18 -25.36 -28.40
CA ARG A 171 -13.00 -25.63 -26.98
C ARG A 171 -12.88 -27.15 -26.83
N SER A 172 -11.66 -27.66 -26.77
CA SER A 172 -11.42 -29.01 -26.29
C SER A 172 -11.66 -29.01 -24.79
N SER A 173 -12.91 -29.25 -24.41
CA SER A 173 -13.33 -29.54 -23.05
C SER A 173 -12.77 -30.91 -22.65
N ARG A 174 -11.46 -31.03 -22.43
CA ARG A 174 -10.90 -32.17 -21.70
C ARG A 174 -11.14 -31.94 -20.21
N ALA A 175 -12.36 -32.23 -19.78
CA ALA A 175 -12.66 -32.52 -18.39
C ALA A 175 -11.80 -33.71 -17.96
N ARG A 176 -10.81 -33.48 -17.09
CA ARG A 176 -10.10 -34.53 -16.37
C ARG A 176 -11.12 -35.20 -15.45
N ARG A 177 -11.71 -36.32 -15.88
CA ARG A 177 -12.38 -37.25 -14.96
C ARG A 177 -11.28 -37.95 -14.16
N VAL A 178 -11.08 -37.53 -12.92
CA VAL A 178 -10.58 -38.43 -11.88
C VAL A 178 -11.80 -39.19 -11.39
N ALA A 179 -12.02 -40.37 -11.96
CA ALA A 179 -12.97 -41.34 -11.42
C ALA A 179 -12.16 -42.43 -10.70
N THR A 180 -12.24 -42.34 -9.38
CA THR A 180 -12.03 -43.37 -8.36
C THR A 180 -12.10 -44.82 -8.87
N ARG A 181 -11.01 -45.57 -8.66
CA ARG A 181 -11.01 -47.04 -8.72
C ARG A 181 -11.94 -47.57 -7.62
N THR A 182 -13.07 -48.14 -8.00
CA THR A 182 -13.81 -49.08 -7.16
C THR A 182 -12.98 -50.34 -7.01
N ALA A 183 -12.44 -50.57 -5.82
CA ALA A 183 -11.93 -51.87 -5.42
C ALA A 183 -13.13 -52.76 -5.08
N THR A 184 -13.39 -53.76 -5.93
CA THR A 184 -14.26 -54.88 -5.61
C THR A 184 -13.61 -55.68 -4.48
N VAL A 185 -14.15 -55.56 -3.27
CA VAL A 185 -13.86 -56.45 -2.15
C VAL A 185 -14.59 -57.77 -2.43
N THR A 186 -13.86 -58.78 -2.89
CA THR A 186 -14.35 -60.16 -2.93
C THR A 186 -14.42 -60.69 -1.50
N ASN A 187 -15.66 -60.83 -1.03
CA ASN A 187 -16.01 -61.40 0.26
C ASN A 187 -15.57 -62.88 0.28
N SER A 188 -14.57 -63.22 1.09
CA SER A 188 -14.18 -64.60 1.37
C SER A 188 -14.67 -64.92 2.78
N THR A 189 -15.64 -65.82 2.87
CA THR A 189 -16.23 -66.34 4.11
C THR A 189 -15.18 -67.03 5.00
N PRO A 190 -15.24 -66.89 6.34
CA PRO A 190 -14.52 -67.78 7.23
C PRO A 190 -15.33 -69.07 7.42
N ALA A 191 -14.72 -70.21 7.09
CA ALA A 191 -15.20 -71.51 7.50
C ALA A 191 -14.89 -71.70 9.00
N VAL A 192 -15.94 -71.99 9.76
CA VAL A 192 -15.89 -72.52 11.12
C VAL A 192 -15.56 -74.01 11.02
N SER A 193 -14.48 -74.44 11.68
CA SER A 193 -14.29 -75.74 12.35
C SER A 193 -12.94 -75.75 13.06
#